data_AF-G2PD48-F1
#
_entry.id   AF-G2PD48-F1
#
_cell.length_a   1.000
_cell.length_b   1.000
_cell.length_c   1.000
_cell.angle_alpha   90.00
_cell.angle_beta   90.00
_cell.angle_gamma   90.00
#
_symmetry.space_group_name_H-M   'P 1'
#
loop_
_entity.id
_entity.type
_entity.pdbx_description
1 polymer ?
#
loop_
_entity_poly.entity_id
_entity_poly.type
_entity_poly.pdbx_seq_one_letter_code
_entity_poly.pdbx_strand_id
1 'polypeptide(L)'
;MSNDKLSVSDQDLSHLIKDLEGMLSYLEEQIERLGHLKQSVDPDDHKGPAAAAYKKLERDAYMDAVRIRQLLTRIEETAKQRGESPNERYEELRHRFQSLQKPSSQKPSS
;
A
#
# COMPACT_ATOMS: atom_id res chain seq x y z
N MET A 1 -23.48 -32.59 -5.46
CA MET A 1 -22.18 -31.95 -5.19
C MET A 1 -22.50 -30.52 -4.83
N SER A 2 -22.76 -30.26 -3.55
CA SER A 2 -23.06 -28.92 -3.06
C SER A 2 -21.79 -28.09 -3.25
N ASN A 3 -21.86 -27.03 -4.05
CA ASN A 3 -20.83 -26.00 -4.04
C ASN A 3 -20.89 -25.38 -2.65
N ASP A 4 -20.09 -25.90 -1.73
CA ASP A 4 -19.71 -25.20 -0.50
C ASP A 4 -18.92 -23.96 -0.95
N LYS A 5 -19.64 -22.93 -1.38
CA LYS A 5 -19.12 -21.57 -1.52
C LYS A 5 -18.47 -21.29 -0.17
N LEU A 6 -17.13 -21.22 -0.17
CA LEU A 6 -16.34 -20.73 0.96
C LEU A 6 -16.85 -19.32 1.28
N SER A 7 -17.83 -19.25 2.16
CA SER A 7 -18.45 -18.01 2.59
C SER A 7 -17.50 -17.38 3.59
N VAL A 8 -16.61 -16.50 3.11
CA VAL A 8 -15.81 -15.64 4.00
C VAL A 8 -16.78 -14.87 4.91
N SER A 9 -16.59 -14.89 6.23
CA SER A 9 -17.50 -14.17 7.11
C SER A 9 -17.26 -12.66 7.03
N ASP A 10 -18.25 -11.85 7.38
CA ASP A 10 -18.08 -10.40 7.47
C ASP A 10 -17.02 -10.01 8.52
N GLN A 11 -16.85 -10.87 9.54
CA GLN A 11 -15.81 -10.73 10.56
C GLN A 11 -14.41 -10.91 9.96
N ASP A 12 -14.21 -11.92 9.11
CA ASP A 12 -12.93 -12.15 8.43
C ASP A 12 -12.58 -10.98 7.50
N LEU A 13 -13.59 -10.44 6.80
CA LEU A 13 -13.41 -9.28 5.94
C LEU A 13 -13.04 -8.03 6.75
N SER A 14 -13.70 -7.83 7.90
CA SER A 14 -13.39 -6.72 8.82
C SER A 14 -11.98 -6.82 9.40
N HIS A 15 -11.52 -8.03 9.75
CA HIS A 15 -10.14 -8.26 10.19
C HIS A 15 -9.14 -7.97 9.07
N LEU A 16 -9.40 -8.43 7.85
CA LEU A 16 -8.53 -8.16 6.71
C LEU A 16 -8.41 -6.65 6.41
N ILE A 17 -9.52 -5.91 6.49
CA ILE A 17 -9.51 -4.45 6.34
C ILE A 17 -8.65 -3.80 7.44
N LYS A 18 -8.76 -4.25 8.69
CA LYS A 18 -7.93 -3.75 9.80
C LYS A 18 -6.45 -4.04 9.59
N ASP A 19 -6.10 -5.23 9.12
CA ASP A 19 -4.71 -5.58 8.83
C ASP A 19 -4.15 -4.72 7.69
N LEU A 20 -4.98 -4.43 6.67
CA LEU A 20 -4.60 -3.54 5.58
C LEU A 20 -4.43 -2.08 6.01
N GLU A 21 -5.27 -1.59 6.93
CA GLU A 21 -5.07 -0.27 7.54
C GLU A 21 -3.68 -0.20 8.21
N GLY A 22 -3.27 -1.26 8.93
CA GLY A 22 -1.93 -1.36 9.51
C GLY A 22 -0.80 -1.38 8.47
N MET A 23 -0.96 -2.18 7.41
CA MET A 23 0.00 -2.23 6.31
C MET A 23 0.15 -0.89 5.59
N LEU A 24 -0.96 -0.17 5.39
CA LEU A 24 -0.95 1.13 4.73
C LEU A 24 -0.26 2.18 5.59
N SER A 25 -0.55 2.22 6.90
CA SER A 25 0.14 3.13 7.82
C SER A 25 1.65 2.83 7.87
N TYR A 26 2.05 1.56 7.86
CA TYR A 26 3.46 1.19 7.77
C TYR A 26 4.10 1.68 6.47
N LEU A 27 3.41 1.52 5.34
CA LEU A 27 3.89 2.03 4.05
C LEU A 27 4.04 3.56 4.04
N GLU A 28 3.08 4.29 4.63
CA GLU A 28 3.15 5.74 4.80
C GLU A 28 4.41 6.15 5.56
N GLU A 29 4.71 5.49 6.68
CA GLU A 29 5.95 5.72 7.44
C GLU A 29 7.22 5.42 6.62
N GLN A 30 7.21 4.37 5.79
CA GLN A 30 8.36 4.06 4.93
C GLN A 30 8.60 5.12 3.87
N ILE A 31 7.53 5.67 3.29
CA ILE A 31 7.61 6.77 2.32
C ILE A 31 8.16 8.04 2.96
N GLU A 32 7.75 8.36 4.19
CA GLU A 32 8.31 9.49 4.94
C GLU A 32 9.81 9.30 5.22
N ARG A 33 10.22 8.12 5.68
CA ARG A 33 11.63 7.78 5.90
C ARG A 33 12.46 7.87 4.62
N LEU A 34 11.91 7.46 3.47
CA LEU A 34 12.52 7.64 2.16
C LEU A 34 12.74 9.12 1.85
N GLY A 35 11.75 9.97 2.14
CA GLY A 35 11.86 11.43 2.00
C GLY A 35 13.03 12.01 2.81
N HIS A 36 13.15 11.60 4.08
CA HIS A 36 14.25 12.05 4.95
C HIS A 36 15.62 11.53 4.50
N LEU A 37 15.72 10.26 4.12
CA LEU A 37 16.97 9.70 3.60
C LEU A 37 17.39 10.35 2.29
N LYS A 38 16.45 10.67 1.40
CA LYS A 38 16.74 11.38 0.15
C LYS A 38 17.35 12.77 0.40
N GLN A 39 16.95 13.45 1.48
CA GLN A 39 17.51 14.74 1.86
C GLN A 39 18.92 14.63 2.48
N SER A 40 19.26 13.49 3.06
CA SER A 40 20.59 13.27 3.68
C SER A 40 21.61 12.64 2.74
N VAL A 41 21.18 12.06 1.62
CA VAL A 41 22.05 11.49 0.59
C VAL A 41 22.57 12.61 -0.32
N ASP A 42 23.89 12.70 -0.42
CA ASP A 42 24.53 13.50 -1.47
C ASP A 42 24.13 12.92 -2.85
N PRO A 43 23.54 13.72 -3.76
CA PRO A 43 23.14 13.25 -5.07
C PRO A 43 24.29 12.62 -5.89
N ASP A 44 25.54 12.97 -5.60
CA ASP A 44 26.72 12.39 -6.26
C ASP A 44 27.22 11.09 -5.59
N ASP A 45 26.80 10.81 -4.34
CA ASP A 45 27.17 9.59 -3.62
C ASP A 45 26.16 8.44 -3.82
N HIS A 46 26.08 7.98 -5.06
CA HIS A 46 25.25 6.84 -5.48
C HIS A 46 25.67 5.45 -4.94
N LYS A 47 26.83 5.33 -4.29
CA LYS A 47 27.46 4.05 -3.85
C LYS A 47 27.70 3.96 -2.35
N GLY A 48 27.53 5.06 -1.61
CA GLY A 48 27.71 5.08 -0.17
C GLY A 48 26.64 4.31 0.61
N PRO A 49 26.89 4.05 1.91
CA PRO A 49 25.95 3.33 2.79
C PRO A 49 24.55 3.96 2.84
N ALA A 50 24.45 5.29 2.74
CA ALA A 50 23.18 6.00 2.75
C ALA A 50 22.37 5.73 1.47
N ALA A 51 23.00 5.74 0.29
CA ALA A 51 22.35 5.38 -0.96
C ALA A 51 21.93 3.90 -1.01
N ALA A 52 22.70 3.01 -0.39
CA ALA A 52 22.33 1.60 -0.25
C ALA A 52 21.11 1.42 0.66
N ALA A 53 21.06 2.13 1.80
CA ALA A 53 19.91 2.13 2.70
C ALA A 53 18.65 2.69 2.02
N TYR A 54 18.78 3.80 1.28
CA TYR A 54 17.70 4.39 0.48
C TYR A 54 17.13 3.39 -0.54
N LYS A 55 17.98 2.78 -1.38
CA LYS A 55 17.55 1.79 -2.39
C LYS A 55 16.89 0.56 -1.79
N LYS A 56 17.33 0.12 -0.60
CA LYS A 56 16.69 -0.98 0.11
C LYS A 56 15.29 -0.57 0.56
N LEU A 57 15.18 0.59 1.21
CA LEU A 57 13.91 1.09 1.72
C LEU A 57 12.89 1.34 0.60
N GLU A 58 13.35 1.83 -0.54
CA GLU A 58 12.53 2.10 -1.73
C GLU A 58 11.93 0.81 -2.27
N ARG A 59 12.74 -0.25 -2.34
CA ARG A 59 12.30 -1.57 -2.77
C ARG A 59 11.29 -2.17 -1.80
N ASP A 60 11.56 -2.10 -0.51
CA ASP A 60 10.69 -2.65 0.53
C ASP A 60 9.32 -1.92 0.49
N ALA A 61 9.31 -0.59 0.41
CA ALA A 61 8.09 0.21 0.23
C ALA A 61 7.33 -0.14 -1.06
N TYR A 62 8.03 -0.35 -2.18
CA TYR A 62 7.40 -0.78 -3.44
C TYR A 62 6.75 -2.16 -3.31
N MET A 63 7.42 -3.11 -2.66
CA MET A 63 6.87 -4.46 -2.43
C MET A 63 5.61 -4.40 -1.56
N ASP A 64 5.61 -3.58 -0.51
CA ASP A 64 4.45 -3.38 0.34
C ASP A 64 3.29 -2.74 -0.43
N ALA A 65 3.56 -1.73 -1.26
CA ALA A 65 2.54 -1.11 -2.11
C ALA A 65 1.90 -2.10 -3.09
N VAL A 66 2.70 -2.98 -3.71
CA VAL A 66 2.19 -4.05 -4.58
C VAL A 66 1.30 -5.01 -3.80
N ARG A 67 1.72 -5.42 -2.61
CA ARG A 67 0.95 -6.34 -1.75
C ARG A 67 -0.38 -5.73 -1.32
N ILE A 68 -0.40 -4.47 -0.90
CA ILE A 68 -1.63 -3.74 -0.52
C ILE A 68 -2.58 -3.67 -1.71
N ARG A 69 -2.09 -3.30 -2.91
CA ARG A 69 -2.93 -3.25 -4.13
C ARG A 69 -3.58 -4.60 -4.44
N GLN A 70 -2.84 -5.69 -4.33
CA GLN A 70 -3.36 -7.04 -4.60
C GLN A 70 -4.48 -7.41 -3.61
N LEU A 71 -4.30 -7.09 -2.33
CA LEU A 71 -5.29 -7.38 -1.29
C LEU A 71 -6.55 -6.53 -1.43
N LEU A 72 -6.41 -5.22 -1.73
CA LEU A 72 -7.54 -4.35 -2.07
C LEU A 72 -8.35 -4.93 -3.24
N THR A 73 -7.66 -5.32 -4.31
CA THR A 73 -8.30 -5.92 -5.50
C THR A 73 -9.10 -7.19 -5.15
N ARG A 74 -8.55 -8.08 -4.31
CA ARG A 74 -9.23 -9.31 -3.88
C ARG A 74 -10.49 -9.03 -3.05
N ILE A 75 -10.46 -8.01 -2.20
CA ILE A 75 -11.63 -7.59 -1.42
C ILE A 75 -12.75 -7.13 -2.37
N GLU A 76 -12.41 -6.29 -3.36
CA GLU A 76 -13.36 -5.85 -4.38
C GLU A 76 -13.96 -6.99 -5.20
N GLU A 77 -13.12 -7.95 -5.62
CA GLU A 77 -13.59 -9.12 -6.36
C GLU A 77 -14.54 -9.96 -5.52
N THR A 78 -14.22 -10.15 -4.23
CA THR A 78 -15.06 -10.90 -3.30
C THR A 78 -16.41 -10.21 -3.07
N ALA A 79 -16.43 -8.89 -2.88
CA ALA A 79 -17.67 -8.12 -2.76
C ALA A 79 -18.52 -8.21 -4.03
N LYS A 80 -17.91 -8.05 -5.22
CA LYS A 80 -18.60 -8.21 -6.51
C LYS A 80 -19.20 -9.60 -6.68
N GLN A 81 -18.50 -10.66 -6.27
CA GLN A 81 -19.02 -12.03 -6.33
C GLN A 81 -20.23 -12.28 -5.41
N ARG A 82 -20.40 -11.46 -4.37
CA ARG A 82 -21.57 -11.45 -3.48
C ARG A 82 -22.71 -10.58 -4.00
N GLY A 83 -22.45 -9.73 -5.00
CA GLY A 83 -23.39 -8.68 -5.41
C GLY A 83 -23.45 -7.52 -4.41
N GLU A 84 -22.40 -7.35 -3.61
CA GLU A 84 -22.27 -6.31 -2.59
C GLU A 84 -21.21 -5.28 -3.02
N SER A 85 -21.27 -4.09 -2.42
CA SER A 85 -20.15 -3.14 -2.42
C SER A 85 -19.30 -3.33 -1.16
N PRO A 86 -17.98 -3.10 -1.23
CA PRO A 86 -17.17 -2.97 -0.02
C PRO A 86 -17.70 -1.85 0.91
N ASN A 87 -17.37 -1.94 2.20
CA ASN A 87 -17.85 -1.00 3.21
C ASN A 87 -17.07 0.35 3.19
N GLU A 88 -17.52 1.31 4.00
CA GLU A 88 -16.91 2.65 4.08
C GLU A 88 -15.42 2.62 4.46
N ARG A 89 -15.03 1.75 5.41
CA ARG A 89 -13.63 1.58 5.82
C ARG A 89 -12.75 1.13 4.66
N TYR A 90 -13.26 0.26 3.80
CA TYR A 90 -12.57 -0.15 2.58
C TYR A 90 -12.36 1.02 1.62
N GLU A 91 -13.40 1.83 1.39
CA GLU A 91 -13.31 2.98 0.48
C GLU A 91 -12.30 4.02 0.99
N GLU A 92 -12.27 4.29 2.29
CA GLU A 92 -11.26 5.17 2.91
C GLU A 92 -9.84 4.62 2.68
N LEU A 93 -9.63 3.33 2.95
CA LEU A 93 -8.35 2.66 2.73
C LEU A 93 -7.92 2.74 1.24
N ARG A 94 -8.84 2.49 0.32
CA ARG A 94 -8.61 2.60 -1.13
C ARG A 94 -8.24 4.03 -1.51
N HIS A 95 -8.92 5.04 -0.97
CA HIS A 95 -8.62 6.45 -1.22
C HIS A 95 -7.26 6.89 -0.68
N ARG A 96 -6.91 6.47 0.56
CA ARG A 96 -5.58 6.70 1.12
C ARG A 96 -4.49 6.09 0.23
N PHE A 97 -4.65 4.82 -0.14
CA PHE A 97 -3.70 4.13 -1.02
C PHE A 97 -3.56 4.80 -2.40
N GLN A 98 -4.67 5.22 -3.02
CA GLN A 98 -4.63 5.97 -4.28
C GLN A 98 -3.89 7.31 -4.15
N SER A 99 -3.97 7.95 -2.98
CA SER A 99 -3.28 9.22 -2.74
C SER A 99 -1.76 9.04 -2.67
N LEU A 100 -1.27 7.87 -2.24
CA LEU A 100 0.15 7.49 -2.31
C LEU A 100 0.63 7.19 -3.73
N GLN A 101 -0.25 6.68 -4.60
CA GLN A 101 0.10 6.35 -5.98
C GLN A 101 0.14 7.56 -6.90
N LYS A 102 -0.63 8.62 -6.59
CA LYS A 102 -0.55 9.86 -7.35
C LYS A 102 0.87 10.39 -7.20
N PRO A 103 1.68 10.44 -8.28
CA PRO A 103 3.01 10.99 -8.16
C PRO A 103 2.86 12.40 -7.62
N SER A 104 3.59 12.70 -6.54
CA SER A 104 3.89 14.06 -6.14
C SER A 104 4.40 14.77 -7.40
N SER A 105 3.52 15.49 -8.05
CA SER A 105 3.79 16.20 -9.30
C SER A 105 4.57 17.45 -8.92
N GLN A 106 5.79 17.24 -8.45
CA GLN A 106 6.75 18.30 -8.19
C GLN A 106 7.97 17.97 -9.03
N LYS A 107 7.88 18.36 -10.30
CA LYS A 107 9.02 18.59 -11.17
C LYS A 107 10.00 19.50 -10.39
N PRO A 108 11.29 19.17 -10.26
CA PRO A 108 12.27 20.20 -9.97
C PRO A 108 12.28 21.14 -11.19
N SER A 109 12.00 22.43 -10.94
CA SER A 109 12.16 23.49 -11.91
C SER A 109 13.59 23.44 -12.48
N SER A 110 13.69 23.37 -13.80
CA SER A 110 14.91 23.75 -14.53
C SER A 110 14.80 25.20 -14.93
#